data_AF-A0A967H126-F1
#
_entry.id   AF-A0A967H126-F1
#
_cell.length_a   1.000
_cell.length_b   1.000
_cell.length_c   1.000
_cell.angle_alpha   90.00
_cell.angle_beta   90.00
_cell.angle_gamma   90.00
#
_symmetry.space_group_name_H-M   'P 1'
#
loop_
_entity.id
_entity.type
_entity.pdbx_description
1 polymer ?
#
loop_
_entity_poly.entity_id
_entity_poly.type
_entity_poly.pdbx_seq_one_letter_code
_entity_poly.pdbx_strand_id
1 'polypeptide(L)' 'MKMDPGHFMTWEAQMAVGDPEQHPEFAGNVASVDTRPFWRSRGESPTNTGYHYNHNAETYVLTGDALGRAMV' A
#
# COMPACT_ATOMS: atom_id res chain seq x y z
N MET A 1 -5.83 9.21 -9.63
CA MET A 1 -6.37 8.18 -10.55
C MET A 1 -7.76 7.82 -10.06
N LYS A 2 -8.79 7.82 -10.93
CA LYS A 2 -10.13 7.35 -10.52
C LYS A 2 -10.04 5.83 -10.35
N MET A 3 -10.19 5.34 -9.13
CA MET A 3 -10.17 3.90 -8.85
C MET A 3 -11.49 3.27 -9.27
N ASP A 4 -11.40 2.03 -9.75
CA ASP A 4 -12.56 1.16 -9.91
C ASP A 4 -13.24 0.96 -8.53
N PRO A 5 -14.58 0.95 -8.45
CA PRO A 5 -15.29 0.89 -7.17
C PRO A 5 -14.88 -0.29 -6.27
N GLY A 6 -14.62 -1.47 -6.83
CA GLY A 6 -14.22 -2.63 -6.03
C GLY A 6 -12.82 -2.45 -5.44
N HIS A 7 -11.90 -1.85 -6.20
CA HIS A 7 -10.57 -1.51 -5.71
C HIS A 7 -10.62 -0.40 -4.65
N PHE A 8 -11.52 0.57 -4.82
CA PHE A 8 -11.72 1.63 -3.84
C PHE A 8 -12.25 1.07 -2.51
N MET A 9 -13.28 0.21 -2.55
CA MET A 9 -13.79 -0.46 -1.35
C MET A 9 -12.71 -1.27 -0.63
N THR A 10 -11.86 -1.98 -1.38
CA THR A 10 -10.75 -2.74 -0.80
C THR A 10 -9.75 -1.82 -0.12
N TRP A 11 -9.39 -0.71 -0.76
CA TRP A 11 -8.48 0.26 -0.20
C TRP A 11 -9.06 0.95 1.04
N GLU A 12 -10.33 1.35 1.02
CA GLU A 12 -11.00 1.94 2.18
C GLU A 12 -10.98 0.99 3.37
N ALA A 13 -11.32 -0.29 3.16
CA ALA A 13 -11.27 -1.30 4.20
C ALA A 13 -9.86 -1.50 4.76
N GLN A 14 -8.82 -1.49 3.90
CA GLN A 14 -7.43 -1.60 4.35
C GLN A 14 -6.99 -0.38 5.17
N MET A 15 -7.38 0.83 4.76
CA MET A 15 -7.01 2.05 5.47
C MET A 15 -7.75 2.20 6.79
N ALA A 16 -9.01 1.74 6.89
CA ALA A 16 -9.81 1.81 8.09
C ALA A 16 -9.17 1.09 9.28
N VAL A 17 -8.55 -0.08 9.08
CA VAL A 17 -7.97 -0.88 10.19
C VAL A 17 -6.93 -0.10 11.02
N GLY A 18 -6.15 0.78 10.37
CA GLY A 18 -5.15 1.61 11.05
C GLY A 18 -5.68 2.96 11.55
N ASP A 19 -6.96 3.28 11.32
CA ASP A 19 -7.58 4.52 11.77
C ASP A 19 -8.13 4.36 13.20
N PRO A 20 -7.56 5.05 14.21
CA PRO A 20 -7.99 4.92 15.59
C PRO A 20 -9.39 5.50 15.85
N GLU A 21 -9.96 6.33 14.96
CA GLU A 21 -11.35 6.80 15.09
C GLU A 21 -12.34 5.69 14.70
N GLN A 22 -11.97 4.82 13.76
CA GLN A 22 -12.80 3.70 13.30
C GLN A 22 -12.53 2.41 14.08
N HIS A 23 -11.28 2.18 14.47
CA HIS A 23 -10.84 1.01 15.24
C HIS A 23 -9.98 1.41 16.46
N PRO A 24 -10.60 1.98 17.52
CA PRO A 24 -9.90 2.40 18.72
C PRO A 24 -9.13 1.26 19.41
N GLU A 25 -9.59 0.02 19.27
CA GLU A 25 -8.95 -1.19 19.80
C GLU A 25 -7.54 -1.46 19.25
N PHE A 26 -7.20 -0.85 18.12
CA PHE A 26 -5.90 -0.99 17.46
C PHE A 26 -5.00 0.24 17.60
N ALA A 27 -5.46 1.28 18.29
CA ALA A 27 -4.73 2.53 18.44
C ALA A 27 -3.33 2.30 19.04
N GLY A 28 -2.30 2.78 18.33
CA GLY A 28 -0.90 2.65 18.73
C GLY A 28 -0.29 1.25 18.51
N ASN A 29 -1.04 0.29 17.95
CA ASN A 29 -0.56 -1.08 17.72
C ASN A 29 -0.72 -1.57 16.26
N VAL A 30 -1.61 -0.97 15.48
CA VAL A 30 -1.77 -1.26 14.04
C VAL A 30 -1.70 0.03 13.23
N ALA A 31 -1.08 -0.04 12.05
CA ALA A 31 -1.02 1.05 11.10
C ALA A 31 -1.31 0.54 9.68
N SER A 32 -1.92 1.40 8.86
CA SER A 32 -2.16 1.16 7.44
C SER A 32 -1.40 2.19 6.61
N VAL A 33 -0.74 1.74 5.54
CA VAL A 33 0.08 2.59 4.66
C VAL A 33 -0.44 2.52 3.24
N ASP A 34 -0.71 3.68 2.65
CA ASP A 34 -1.06 3.78 1.23
C ASP A 34 0.18 3.63 0.34
N THR A 35 0.31 2.47 -0.29
CA THR A 35 1.45 2.14 -1.16
C THR A 35 1.18 2.40 -2.65
N ARG A 36 -0.02 2.86 -3.03
CA ARG A 36 -0.37 3.15 -4.43
C ARG A 36 0.59 4.13 -5.12
N PRO A 37 1.09 5.21 -4.45
CA PRO A 37 2.05 6.12 -5.06
C PRO A 37 3.40 5.49 -5.43
N PHE A 38 3.73 4.33 -4.85
CA PHE A 38 5.01 3.65 -5.10
C PHE A 38 4.99 2.76 -6.34
N TRP A 39 3.81 2.50 -6.90
CA TRP A 39 3.66 1.61 -8.05
C TRP A 39 4.45 2.11 -9.27
N ARG A 40 5.35 1.27 -9.77
CA ARG A 40 5.97 1.44 -11.09
C ARG A 40 5.22 0.59 -12.10
N SER A 41 5.04 1.10 -13.30
CA SER A 41 4.25 0.46 -14.35
C SER A 41 4.93 -0.81 -14.88
N ARG A 42 4.19 -1.63 -15.66
CA ARG A 42 4.74 -2.81 -16.32
C ARG A 42 5.96 -2.51 -17.21
N GLY A 43 6.01 -1.32 -17.80
CA GLY A 43 7.14 -0.88 -18.64
C GLY A 43 8.45 -0.68 -17.86
N GLU A 44 8.36 -0.55 -16.53
CA GLU A 44 9.49 -0.38 -15.62
C GLU A 44 9.85 -1.70 -14.92
N SER A 45 9.22 -2.81 -15.35
CA SER A 45 9.49 -4.16 -14.86
C SER A 45 10.72 -4.75 -15.55
N PRO A 46 11.69 -5.32 -14.82
CA PRO A 46 12.78 -6.08 -15.43
C PRO A 46 12.30 -7.37 -16.13
N THR A 47 11.09 -7.83 -15.80
CA THR A 47 10.49 -9.06 -16.35
C THR A 47 9.24 -8.80 -17.18
N ASN A 48 8.88 -7.54 -17.43
CA ASN A 48 7.68 -7.14 -18.16
C ASN A 48 6.38 -7.80 -17.61
N THR A 49 6.27 -7.92 -16.28
CA THR A 49 5.10 -8.47 -15.58
C THR A 49 4.19 -7.35 -15.05
N GLY A 50 2.93 -7.70 -14.73
CA GLY A 50 1.91 -6.79 -14.21
C GLY A 50 1.47 -7.10 -12.77
N TYR A 51 2.27 -7.89 -12.03
CA TYR A 51 1.97 -8.42 -10.70
C TYR A 51 3.26 -8.47 -9.86
N HIS A 52 3.15 -8.76 -8.56
CA HIS A 52 4.28 -8.78 -7.60
C HIS A 52 5.15 -7.51 -7.68
N TYR A 53 4.54 -6.33 -7.57
CA TYR A 53 5.22 -5.04 -7.70
C TYR A 53 6.06 -4.91 -8.96
N ASN A 54 5.66 -5.60 -10.03
CA ASN A 54 6.33 -5.67 -11.33
C ASN A 54 7.80 -6.08 -11.22
N HIS A 55 8.18 -6.78 -10.16
CA HIS A 55 9.57 -7.09 -9.82
C HIS A 55 10.48 -5.85 -9.81
N ASN A 56 9.91 -4.67 -9.59
CA ASN A 56 10.62 -3.41 -9.63
C ASN A 56 11.18 -3.08 -8.25
N ALA A 57 12.52 -2.98 -8.15
CA ALA A 57 13.23 -2.78 -6.89
C ALA A 57 12.80 -1.51 -6.14
N GLU A 58 12.52 -0.42 -6.86
CA GLU A 58 12.11 0.84 -6.24
C GLU A 58 10.74 0.72 -5.56
N THR A 59 9.78 0.02 -6.18
CA THR A 59 8.47 -0.24 -5.58
C THR A 59 8.61 -1.02 -4.27
N TYR A 60 9.48 -2.03 -4.22
CA TYR A 60 9.77 -2.79 -3.00
C TYR A 60 10.41 -1.91 -1.92
N VAL A 61 11.43 -1.11 -2.27
CA VAL A 61 12.15 -0.28 -1.30
C VAL A 61 11.25 0.78 -0.71
N LEU A 62 10.48 1.50 -1.53
CA LEU A 62 9.56 2.55 -1.04
C LEU A 62 8.44 1.96 -0.16
N THR A 63 7.92 0.80 -0.55
CA THR A 63 6.93 0.08 0.27
C THR A 63 7.52 -0.33 1.62
N GLY A 64 8.71 -0.92 1.62
CA GLY A 64 9.40 -1.36 2.84
C GLY A 64 9.78 -0.19 3.76
N ASP A 65 10.29 0.91 3.22
CA ASP A 65 10.61 2.12 3.99
C ASP A 65 9.36 2.71 4.64
N ALA A 66 8.26 2.84 3.90
CA ALA A 66 7.01 3.38 4.42
C ALA A 66 6.41 2.48 5.53
N LEU A 67 6.45 1.15 5.34
CA LEU A 67 6.04 0.21 6.38
C LEU A 67 6.95 0.29 7.61
N GLY A 68 8.27 0.33 7.43
CA GLY A 68 9.23 0.42 8.54
C GLY A 68 9.08 1.70 9.36
N ARG A 69 8.81 2.84 8.70
CA ARG A 69 8.51 4.11 9.38
C ARG A 69 7.20 4.08 10.15
N ALA A 70 6.21 3.32 9.70
CA ALA A 70 4.92 3.20 10.38
C ALA A 70 4.99 2.29 11.63
N MET A 71 6.06 1.51 11.81
CA MET A 71 6.24 0.63 12.97
C MET A 71 6.84 1.32 14.20
N VAL A 72 7.37 2.54 14.07
CA VAL A 72 8.09 3.29 15.12
C VAL A 72 7.38 4.59 15.48
#